data_AF-A0A6H5LAD9-F1
#
_entry.id   AF-A0A6H5LAD9-F1
#
_cell.length_a   1.000
_cell.length_b   1.000
_cell.length_c   1.000
_cell.angle_alpha   90.00
_cell.angle_beta   90.00
_cell.angle_gamma   90.00
#
_symmetry.space_group_name_H-M   'P 1'
#
loop_
_entity.id
_entity.type
_entity.pdbx_description
1 polymer ?
#
loop_
_entity_poly.entity_id
_entity_poly.type
_entity_poly.pdbx_seq_one_letter_code
_entity_poly.pdbx_strand_id
1 'polypeptide(L)'
;MATPERTGGDERARARAGHEYPQLYAPKALVLLSHYPFYNLFTQFLQQIYRIGLSEAPLPIERYISNFVCEVPLPPQGQVEVNYALPDRTLTITRPPRNRLPLVDFSYRPLFASLSVDNILCAFGLLLTEAKVALCSSHYALLAPAAEGLLSLLFPFVWQGAYIPVMPFNMKDVLEVGEAPVPFLVGIHSRYLQETSSERRPQGVVFVDLDNDSIYLGLDEDM
;
A
#
# COMPACT_ATOMS: atom_id res chain seq x y z
N MET A 1 -9.19 67.84 -47.52
CA MET A 1 -8.59 68.42 -46.31
C MET A 1 -8.96 67.49 -45.16
N ALA A 2 -7.98 66.75 -44.67
CA ALA A 2 -8.14 65.63 -43.75
C ALA A 2 -7.91 66.06 -42.28
N THR A 3 -8.28 65.15 -41.37
CA THR A 3 -7.95 64.99 -39.92
C THR A 3 -9.08 65.33 -38.92
N PRO A 4 -9.14 64.65 -37.75
CA PRO A 4 -8.82 63.24 -37.52
C PRO A 4 -9.85 62.50 -36.62
N GLU A 5 -9.80 61.17 -36.71
CA GLU A 5 -10.53 60.18 -35.92
C GLU A 5 -10.02 60.09 -34.47
N ARG A 6 -10.97 59.83 -33.55
CA ARG A 6 -10.75 59.59 -32.12
C ARG A 6 -10.07 58.24 -31.90
N THR A 7 -8.79 58.26 -31.53
CA THR A 7 -8.08 57.17 -30.86
C THR A 7 -8.62 56.98 -29.44
N GLY A 8 -9.18 55.79 -29.15
CA GLY A 8 -9.60 55.44 -27.80
C GLY A 8 -10.17 54.04 -27.62
N GLY A 9 -9.93 53.13 -28.57
CA GLY A 9 -10.57 51.80 -28.59
C GLY A 9 -9.66 50.60 -28.28
N ASP A 10 -8.33 50.75 -28.25
CA ASP A 10 -7.45 49.60 -28.52
C ASP A 10 -6.47 49.21 -27.39
N GLU A 11 -6.61 49.78 -26.19
CA GLU A 11 -5.78 49.38 -25.03
C GLU A 11 -6.46 48.36 -24.10
N ARG A 12 -7.80 48.25 -24.11
CA ARG A 12 -8.51 47.28 -23.25
C ARG A 12 -8.60 45.87 -23.85
N ALA A 13 -8.46 45.74 -25.17
CA ALA A 13 -8.48 44.44 -25.85
C ALA A 13 -7.14 43.69 -25.77
N ARG A 14 -6.02 44.39 -25.53
CA ARG A 14 -4.68 43.80 -25.43
C ARG A 14 -4.29 43.29 -24.04
N ALA A 15 -5.07 43.60 -23.00
CA ALA A 15 -4.78 43.17 -21.63
C ALA A 15 -5.32 41.77 -21.27
N ARG A 16 -5.94 41.05 -22.21
CA ARG A 16 -6.43 39.67 -22.03
C ARG A 16 -5.75 38.67 -22.97
N ALA A 17 -4.48 38.91 -23.32
CA ALA A 17 -3.60 37.81 -23.71
C ALA A 17 -3.31 37.01 -22.44
N GLY A 18 -4.27 36.15 -22.07
CA GLY A 18 -4.12 35.20 -20.97
C GLY A 18 -2.89 34.38 -21.23
N HIS A 19 -1.95 34.40 -20.29
CA HIS A 19 -0.86 33.46 -20.30
C HIS A 19 -1.47 32.05 -20.25
N GLU A 20 -1.36 31.29 -21.35
CA GLU A 20 -1.59 29.85 -21.33
C GLU A 20 -0.51 29.23 -20.45
N TYR A 21 -0.79 29.13 -19.15
CA TYR A 21 0.05 28.36 -18.26
C TYR A 21 0.03 26.90 -18.73
N PRO A 22 1.19 26.24 -18.85
CA PRO A 22 1.22 24.83 -19.20
C PRO A 22 0.41 24.05 -18.16
N GLN A 23 -0.45 23.15 -18.64
CA GLN A 23 -1.25 22.28 -17.78
C GLN A 23 -0.32 21.36 -16.98
N LEU A 24 -0.09 21.72 -15.72
CA LEU A 24 0.74 20.97 -14.79
C LEU A 24 -0.10 19.87 -14.15
N TYR A 25 0.29 18.61 -14.39
CA TYR A 25 -0.30 17.46 -13.72
C TYR A 25 0.50 17.15 -12.45
N ALA A 26 -0.19 17.00 -11.33
CA ALA A 26 0.40 16.57 -10.07
C ALA A 26 -0.22 15.22 -9.65
N PRO A 27 0.59 14.25 -9.20
CA PRO A 27 0.04 13.00 -8.67
C PRO A 27 -0.77 13.29 -7.42
N LYS A 28 -1.99 12.74 -7.35
CA LYS A 28 -2.87 12.82 -6.18
C LYS A 28 -3.13 11.40 -5.68
N ALA A 29 -3.09 11.20 -4.37
CA ALA A 29 -3.39 9.93 -3.73
C ALA A 29 -4.45 10.14 -2.64
N LEU A 30 -5.36 9.18 -2.49
CA LEU A 30 -6.28 9.10 -1.36
C LEU A 30 -5.78 8.01 -0.42
N VAL A 31 -5.62 8.34 0.86
CA VAL A 31 -5.09 7.43 1.88
C VAL A 31 -6.05 7.39 3.05
N LEU A 32 -6.38 6.17 3.49
CA LEU A 32 -7.13 5.93 4.72
C LEU A 32 -6.21 5.22 5.70
N LEU A 33 -6.04 5.82 6.88
CA LEU A 33 -5.27 5.25 7.98
C LEU A 33 -6.23 4.63 9.00
N SER A 34 -5.99 3.39 9.39
CA SER A 34 -6.84 2.65 10.32
C SER A 34 -6.01 1.68 11.14
N HIS A 35 -6.43 1.45 12.40
CA HIS A 35 -5.89 0.39 13.25
C HIS A 35 -6.47 -1.00 12.94
N TYR A 36 -7.50 -1.08 12.08
CA TYR A 36 -8.19 -2.33 11.76
C TYR A 36 -7.84 -2.81 10.35
N PRO A 37 -7.59 -4.12 10.13
CA PRO A 37 -7.11 -4.65 8.84
C PRO A 37 -8.24 -4.94 7.83
N PHE A 38 -9.11 -3.97 7.55
CA PHE A 38 -10.18 -4.11 6.55
C PHE A 38 -9.74 -3.66 5.15
N TYR A 39 -8.75 -4.34 4.57
CA TYR A 39 -8.07 -3.89 3.34
C TYR A 39 -9.00 -3.75 2.13
N ASN A 40 -9.78 -4.79 1.80
CA ASN A 40 -10.71 -4.73 0.67
C ASN A 40 -11.80 -3.70 0.92
N LEU A 41 -12.34 -3.65 2.14
CA LEU A 41 -13.39 -2.69 2.49
C LEU A 41 -12.91 -1.25 2.33
N PHE A 42 -11.73 -0.92 2.84
CA PHE A 42 -11.16 0.43 2.70
C PHE A 42 -10.82 0.75 1.26
N THR A 43 -10.35 -0.22 0.48
CA THR A 43 -10.13 -0.04 -0.96
C THR A 43 -11.44 0.30 -1.67
N GLN A 44 -12.52 -0.42 -1.36
CA GLN A 44 -13.85 -0.14 -1.92
C GLN A 44 -14.35 1.23 -1.50
N PHE A 45 -14.19 1.60 -0.22
CA PHE A 45 -14.55 2.93 0.28
C PHE A 45 -13.79 4.04 -0.46
N LEU A 46 -12.46 3.95 -0.55
CA LEU A 46 -11.63 4.93 -1.26
C LEU A 46 -11.98 5.05 -2.74
N GLN A 47 -12.30 3.93 -3.42
CA GLN A 47 -12.78 3.94 -4.80
C GLN A 47 -14.12 4.68 -4.94
N GLN A 48 -15.04 4.51 -3.98
CA GLN A 48 -16.31 5.24 -3.99
C GLN A 48 -16.12 6.73 -3.72
N ILE A 49 -15.27 7.09 -2.76
CA ILE A 49 -14.92 8.49 -2.48
C ILE A 49 -14.30 9.15 -3.74
N TYR A 50 -13.40 8.45 -4.43
CA TYR A 50 -12.85 8.93 -5.69
C TYR A 50 -13.93 9.16 -6.76
N ARG A 51 -14.85 8.19 -6.94
CA ARG A 51 -15.96 8.30 -7.90
C ARG A 51 -16.88 9.48 -7.56
N ILE A 52 -17.28 9.60 -6.30
CA ILE A 52 -18.11 10.71 -5.80
C ILE A 52 -17.42 12.05 -6.05
N GLY A 53 -16.10 12.14 -5.85
CA GLY A 53 -15.34 13.35 -6.14
C GLY A 53 -15.29 13.77 -7.61
N LEU A 54 -15.62 12.85 -8.54
CA LEU A 54 -15.68 13.11 -9.98
C LEU A 54 -17.10 13.34 -10.51
N SER A 55 -18.13 13.06 -9.71
CA SER A 55 -19.55 13.08 -10.11
C SER A 55 -20.37 14.01 -9.23
N GLU A 56 -21.52 14.46 -9.72
CA GLU A 56 -22.49 15.12 -8.83
C GLU A 56 -23.13 14.08 -7.90
N ALA A 57 -22.97 14.28 -6.59
CA ALA A 57 -23.54 13.45 -5.55
C ALA A 57 -24.53 14.25 -4.70
N PRO A 58 -25.55 13.61 -4.10
CA PRO A 58 -26.58 14.31 -3.33
C PRO A 58 -26.06 14.97 -2.05
N LEU A 59 -24.90 14.52 -1.57
CA LEU A 59 -24.23 15.06 -0.39
C LEU A 59 -22.79 15.42 -0.75
N PRO A 60 -22.20 16.41 -0.07
CA PRO A 60 -20.79 16.75 -0.25
C PRO A 60 -19.88 15.60 0.24
N ILE A 61 -18.71 15.46 -0.37
CA ILE A 61 -17.78 14.33 -0.13
C ILE A 61 -17.37 14.21 1.34
N GLU A 62 -17.25 15.34 2.04
CA GLU A 62 -16.90 15.45 3.45
C GLU A 62 -17.93 14.78 4.35
N ARG A 63 -19.21 14.74 3.95
CA ARG A 63 -20.26 14.07 4.73
C ARG A 63 -20.10 12.55 4.68
N TYR A 64 -19.76 11.98 3.53
CA TYR A 64 -19.48 10.55 3.42
C TYR A 64 -18.23 10.18 4.24
N ILE A 65 -17.18 11.01 4.16
CA ILE A 65 -15.95 10.80 4.94
C ILE A 65 -16.23 10.89 6.44
N SER A 66 -16.90 11.96 6.89
CA SER A 66 -17.24 12.16 8.31
C SER A 66 -18.11 11.02 8.83
N ASN A 67 -19.14 10.62 8.08
CA ASN A 67 -20.02 9.56 8.49
C ASN A 67 -19.27 8.22 8.60
N PHE A 68 -18.44 7.86 7.61
CA PHE A 68 -17.65 6.63 7.65
C PHE A 68 -16.62 6.60 8.80
N VAL A 69 -15.88 7.70 9.01
CA VAL A 69 -14.77 7.75 9.95
C VAL A 69 -15.24 7.97 11.40
N CYS A 70 -16.27 8.80 11.59
CA CYS A 70 -16.67 9.26 12.93
C CYS A 70 -17.94 8.57 13.45
N GLU A 71 -18.83 8.11 12.58
CA GLU A 71 -20.19 7.70 12.96
C GLU A 71 -20.44 6.20 12.76
N VAL A 72 -19.73 5.54 11.84
CA VAL A 72 -19.88 4.10 11.63
C VAL A 72 -19.26 3.34 12.80
N PRO A 73 -20.06 2.56 13.57
CA PRO A 73 -19.54 1.81 14.69
C PRO A 73 -18.75 0.59 14.21
N LEU A 74 -17.70 0.23 14.94
CA LEU A 74 -17.03 -1.05 14.75
C LEU A 74 -17.91 -2.18 15.32
N PRO A 75 -18.27 -3.21 14.52
CA PRO A 75 -19.07 -4.31 15.04
C PRO A 75 -18.32 -5.10 16.14
N PRO A 76 -19.02 -5.57 17.19
CA PRO A 76 -18.50 -6.61 18.07
C PRO A 76 -18.15 -7.90 17.30
N GLN A 77 -17.13 -8.63 17.76
CA GLN A 77 -16.66 -9.87 17.12
C GLN A 77 -17.75 -10.95 17.12
N GLY A 78 -18.13 -11.42 15.93
CA GLY A 78 -19.01 -12.57 15.70
C GLY A 78 -20.48 -12.38 16.06
N GLN A 79 -20.93 -11.16 16.32
CA GLN A 79 -22.31 -10.89 16.78
C GLN A 79 -23.19 -10.26 15.72
N VAL A 80 -22.69 -9.22 15.05
CA VAL A 80 -23.48 -8.38 14.15
C VAL A 80 -22.67 -7.95 12.94
N GLU A 81 -23.38 -7.67 11.84
CA GLU A 81 -22.85 -6.96 10.68
C GLU A 81 -23.30 -5.50 10.70
N VAL A 82 -22.46 -4.61 10.18
CA VAL A 82 -22.80 -3.21 9.97
C VAL A 82 -22.82 -2.96 8.47
N ASN A 83 -23.97 -2.56 7.95
CA ASN A 83 -24.15 -2.22 6.55
C ASN A 83 -24.07 -0.70 6.37
N TYR A 84 -23.06 -0.27 5.61
CA TYR A 84 -22.79 1.13 5.30
C TYR A 84 -23.20 1.42 3.85
N ALA A 85 -24.28 2.17 3.67
CA ALA A 85 -24.82 2.48 2.36
C ALA A 85 -24.12 3.70 1.73
N LEU A 86 -23.52 3.49 0.56
CA LEU A 86 -23.06 4.52 -0.37
C LEU A 86 -24.01 4.57 -1.58
N PRO A 87 -23.98 5.64 -2.40
CA PRO A 87 -24.92 5.81 -3.51
C PRO A 87 -25.02 4.62 -4.47
N ASP A 88 -23.88 4.04 -4.85
CA ASP A 88 -23.81 2.94 -5.83
C ASP A 88 -23.59 1.56 -5.20
N ARG A 89 -23.30 1.48 -3.90
CA ARG A 89 -22.84 0.25 -3.24
C ARG A 89 -23.09 0.26 -1.74
N THR A 90 -23.38 -0.90 -1.16
CA THR A 90 -23.35 -1.08 0.30
C THR A 90 -22.07 -1.81 0.69
N LEU A 91 -21.35 -1.30 1.68
CA LEU A 91 -20.20 -1.94 2.29
C LEU A 91 -20.66 -2.69 3.55
N THR A 92 -20.27 -3.95 3.69
CA THR A 92 -20.62 -4.77 4.86
C THR A 92 -19.39 -4.95 5.72
N ILE A 93 -19.46 -4.49 6.97
CA ILE A 93 -18.39 -4.61 7.96
C ILE A 93 -18.77 -5.73 8.93
N THR A 94 -17.93 -6.76 9.01
CA THR A 94 -18.10 -7.88 9.94
C THR A 94 -16.78 -8.22 10.61
N ARG A 95 -16.83 -8.84 11.79
CA ARG A 95 -15.64 -9.35 12.47
C ARG A 95 -15.86 -10.81 12.85
N PRO A 96 -14.91 -11.70 12.54
CA PRO A 96 -15.02 -13.10 12.94
C PRO A 96 -15.01 -13.23 14.47
N PRO A 97 -15.67 -14.25 15.02
CA PRO A 97 -15.61 -14.55 16.45
C PRO A 97 -14.21 -15.04 16.85
N ARG A 98 -13.86 -14.91 18.13
CA ARG A 98 -12.51 -15.23 18.66
C ARG A 98 -12.09 -16.69 18.52
N ASN A 99 -13.06 -17.60 18.35
CA ASN A 99 -12.84 -19.04 18.21
C ASN A 99 -12.78 -19.49 16.74
N ARG A 100 -12.64 -18.56 15.80
CA ARG A 100 -12.46 -18.82 14.36
C ARG A 100 -11.11 -18.25 13.90
N LEU A 101 -10.79 -18.52 12.64
CA LEU A 101 -9.65 -17.90 11.97
C LEU A 101 -9.71 -16.36 12.07
N PRO A 102 -8.55 -15.69 12.08
CA PRO A 102 -8.48 -14.24 12.18
C PRO A 102 -9.17 -13.56 10.99
N LEU A 103 -9.44 -12.26 11.13
CA LEU A 103 -9.95 -11.46 10.04
C LEU A 103 -8.91 -11.38 8.92
N VAL A 104 -9.24 -11.93 7.76
CA VAL A 104 -8.46 -11.80 6.53
C VAL A 104 -9.36 -11.13 5.50
N ASP A 105 -9.20 -9.81 5.35
CA ASP A 105 -9.94 -9.00 4.37
C ASP A 105 -9.09 -8.67 3.14
N PHE A 106 -8.30 -9.63 2.68
CA PHE A 106 -7.46 -9.52 1.48
C PHE A 106 -7.39 -10.88 0.77
N SER A 107 -6.91 -10.89 -0.47
CA SER A 107 -6.73 -12.11 -1.26
C SER A 107 -5.33 -12.69 -1.06
N TYR A 108 -5.23 -14.01 -0.93
CA TYR A 108 -3.95 -14.74 -0.99
C TYR A 108 -3.41 -14.86 -2.42
N ARG A 109 -4.21 -14.52 -3.43
CA ARG A 109 -3.84 -14.66 -4.84
C ARG A 109 -2.51 -13.98 -5.19
N PRO A 110 -2.18 -12.75 -4.74
CA PRO A 110 -0.91 -12.12 -5.06
C PRO A 110 0.28 -12.96 -4.58
N LEU A 111 0.22 -13.53 -3.37
CA LEU A 111 1.28 -14.40 -2.85
C LEU A 111 1.43 -15.69 -3.67
N PHE A 112 0.33 -16.42 -3.86
CA PHE A 112 0.33 -17.72 -4.55
C PHE A 112 0.50 -17.62 -6.08
N ALA A 113 0.32 -16.44 -6.66
CA ALA A 113 0.62 -16.18 -8.06
C ALA A 113 2.09 -15.78 -8.28
N SER A 114 2.76 -15.31 -7.23
CA SER A 114 4.16 -14.83 -7.30
C SER A 114 5.17 -15.87 -6.85
N LEU A 115 4.83 -16.71 -5.89
CA LEU A 115 5.73 -17.74 -5.36
C LEU A 115 5.15 -19.14 -5.55
N SER A 116 6.03 -20.10 -5.84
CA SER A 116 5.72 -21.52 -5.73
C SER A 116 5.44 -21.90 -4.28
N VAL A 117 4.72 -23.02 -4.11
CA VAL A 117 4.40 -23.52 -2.76
C VAL A 117 5.68 -23.80 -1.96
N ASP A 118 6.73 -24.31 -2.60
CA ASP A 118 8.01 -24.59 -1.95
C ASP A 118 8.65 -23.30 -1.38
N ASN A 119 8.67 -22.23 -2.17
CA ASN A 119 9.20 -20.94 -1.72
C ASN A 119 8.30 -20.26 -0.68
N ILE A 120 6.97 -20.42 -0.76
CA ILE A 120 6.06 -19.96 0.29
C ILE A 120 6.35 -20.69 1.61
N LEU A 121 6.54 -22.01 1.57
CA LEU A 121 6.89 -22.80 2.76
C LEU A 121 8.25 -22.42 3.32
N CYS A 122 9.23 -22.14 2.46
CA CYS A 122 10.54 -21.63 2.88
C CYS A 122 10.41 -20.27 3.58
N ALA A 123 9.73 -19.30 2.96
CA ALA A 123 9.47 -17.99 3.53
C ALA A 123 8.69 -18.07 4.86
N PHE A 124 7.69 -18.95 4.92
CA PHE A 124 6.96 -19.24 6.15
C PHE A 124 7.87 -19.80 7.25
N GLY A 125 8.75 -20.75 6.93
CA GLY A 125 9.74 -21.29 7.85
C GLY A 125 10.69 -20.22 8.38
N LEU A 126 11.18 -19.32 7.50
CA LEU A 126 12.03 -18.19 7.88
C LEU A 126 11.33 -17.25 8.88
N LEU A 127 10.04 -16.99 8.69
CA LEU A 127 9.26 -16.20 9.64
C LEU A 127 9.04 -16.95 10.97
N LEU A 128 8.82 -18.26 10.95
CA LEU A 128 8.73 -19.04 12.19
C LEU A 128 10.04 -19.05 13.00
N THR A 129 11.17 -18.95 12.32
CA THR A 129 12.51 -18.86 12.95
C THR A 129 12.93 -17.43 13.26
N GLU A 130 12.04 -16.45 13.12
CA GLU A 130 12.36 -15.03 13.33
C GLU A 130 13.59 -14.59 12.52
N ALA A 131 13.67 -14.98 11.25
CA ALA A 131 14.72 -14.53 10.34
C ALA A 131 14.48 -13.08 9.89
N LYS A 132 15.55 -12.43 9.39
CA LYS A 132 15.46 -11.12 8.72
C LYS A 132 15.09 -11.34 7.26
N VAL A 133 13.84 -11.03 6.89
CA VAL A 133 13.29 -11.31 5.55
C VAL A 133 13.00 -10.01 4.80
N ALA A 134 13.54 -9.90 3.59
CA ALA A 134 13.26 -8.80 2.65
C ALA A 134 12.53 -9.33 1.42
N LEU A 135 11.23 -9.04 1.30
CA LEU A 135 10.47 -9.28 0.08
C LEU A 135 10.87 -8.27 -0.98
N CYS A 136 11.13 -8.74 -2.19
CA CYS A 136 11.59 -7.93 -3.32
C CYS A 136 10.61 -8.04 -4.48
N SER A 137 10.22 -6.90 -5.06
CA SER A 137 9.43 -6.87 -6.29
C SER A 137 9.61 -5.53 -7.02
N SER A 138 9.49 -5.53 -8.34
CA SER A 138 9.37 -4.32 -9.16
C SER A 138 7.99 -3.66 -9.02
N HIS A 139 7.02 -4.38 -8.45
CA HIS A 139 5.65 -3.91 -8.23
C HIS A 139 5.39 -3.66 -6.74
N TYR A 140 5.47 -2.41 -6.28
CA TYR A 140 5.19 -2.05 -4.88
C TYR A 140 3.81 -2.52 -4.38
N ALA A 141 2.81 -2.55 -5.26
CA ALA A 141 1.45 -3.00 -4.93
C ALA A 141 1.38 -4.48 -4.53
N LEU A 142 2.41 -5.29 -4.84
CA LEU A 142 2.49 -6.71 -4.51
C LEU A 142 3.07 -6.95 -3.11
N LEU A 143 3.98 -6.08 -2.66
CA LEU A 143 4.76 -6.30 -1.44
C LEU A 143 3.88 -6.42 -0.19
N ALA A 144 2.96 -5.48 0.02
CA ALA A 144 2.08 -5.51 1.19
C ALA A 144 1.13 -6.73 1.17
N PRO A 145 0.38 -7.02 0.09
CA PRO A 145 -0.46 -8.23 0.04
C PRO A 145 0.32 -9.54 0.22
N ALA A 146 1.53 -9.64 -0.35
CA ALA A 146 2.38 -10.83 -0.16
C ALA A 146 2.82 -10.98 1.30
N ALA A 147 3.25 -9.88 1.94
CA ALA A 147 3.64 -9.87 3.34
C ALA A 147 2.48 -10.22 4.27
N GLU A 148 1.31 -9.58 4.11
CA GLU A 148 0.11 -9.89 4.89
C GLU A 148 -0.33 -11.35 4.68
N GLY A 149 -0.23 -11.85 3.45
CA GLY A 149 -0.42 -13.25 3.12
C GLY A 149 0.46 -14.15 3.98
N LEU A 150 1.77 -13.94 3.97
CA LEU A 150 2.72 -14.71 4.77
C LEU A 150 2.46 -14.59 6.28
N LEU A 151 2.24 -13.38 6.80
CA LEU A 151 1.96 -13.15 8.21
C LEU A 151 0.69 -13.84 8.68
N SER A 152 -0.36 -13.86 7.86
CA SER A 152 -1.61 -14.55 8.22
C SER A 152 -1.47 -16.07 8.31
N LEU A 153 -0.50 -16.66 7.61
CA LEU A 153 -0.19 -18.10 7.72
C LEU A 153 0.42 -18.46 9.07
N LEU A 154 0.99 -17.48 9.80
CA LEU A 154 1.58 -17.71 11.13
C LEU A 154 0.55 -18.04 12.21
N PHE A 155 -0.75 -17.85 11.96
CA PHE A 155 -1.80 -18.16 12.93
C PHE A 155 -1.59 -19.57 13.54
N PRO A 156 -1.57 -19.71 14.89
CA PRO A 156 -2.00 -18.73 15.89
C PRO A 156 -0.91 -17.77 16.39
N PHE A 157 0.30 -17.83 15.86
CA PHE A 157 1.39 -16.92 16.20
C PHE A 157 1.18 -15.54 15.58
N VAL A 158 1.72 -14.52 16.25
CA VAL A 158 1.72 -13.14 15.81
C VAL A 158 3.17 -12.70 15.68
N TRP A 159 3.54 -12.19 14.52
CA TRP A 159 4.88 -11.66 14.28
C TRP A 159 5.23 -10.56 15.28
N GLN A 160 6.38 -10.68 15.94
CA GLN A 160 6.86 -9.72 16.94
C GLN A 160 8.02 -8.84 16.41
N GLY A 161 8.60 -9.18 15.26
CA GLY A 161 9.67 -8.42 14.65
C GLY A 161 9.21 -7.11 14.01
N ALA A 162 10.16 -6.33 13.51
CA ALA A 162 9.84 -5.13 12.74
C ALA A 162 9.07 -5.52 11.46
N TYR A 163 8.05 -4.75 11.10
CA TYR A 163 7.24 -4.97 9.91
C TYR A 163 7.10 -3.68 9.12
N ILE A 164 7.66 -3.67 7.90
CA ILE A 164 7.61 -2.52 6.98
C ILE A 164 7.24 -3.05 5.58
N PRO A 165 5.95 -3.24 5.27
CA PRO A 165 5.52 -3.92 4.03
C PRO A 165 5.96 -3.22 2.76
N VAL A 166 6.17 -1.90 2.80
CA VAL A 166 6.79 -1.14 1.72
C VAL A 166 7.76 -0.15 2.34
N MET A 167 9.05 -0.43 2.24
CA MET A 167 10.12 0.43 2.72
C MET A 167 10.50 1.43 1.62
N PRO A 168 10.47 2.74 1.91
CA PRO A 168 11.03 3.75 1.01
C PRO A 168 12.49 3.47 0.68
N PHE A 169 12.90 3.68 -0.58
CA PHE A 169 14.25 3.34 -1.05
C PHE A 169 15.37 4.08 -0.29
N ASN A 170 15.09 5.29 0.20
CA ASN A 170 16.02 6.08 1.02
C ASN A 170 16.23 5.52 2.44
N MET A 171 15.50 4.47 2.85
CA MET A 171 15.67 3.77 4.11
C MET A 171 16.37 2.41 3.96
N LYS A 172 16.97 2.13 2.79
CA LYS A 172 17.67 0.85 2.53
C LYS A 172 18.79 0.54 3.53
N ASP A 173 19.35 1.57 4.15
CA ASP A 173 20.38 1.45 5.18
C ASP A 173 19.91 0.59 6.37
N VAL A 174 18.59 0.50 6.61
CA VAL A 174 17.98 -0.42 7.61
C VAL A 174 18.35 -1.88 7.33
N LEU A 175 18.48 -2.27 6.06
CA LEU A 175 18.94 -3.60 5.68
C LEU A 175 20.44 -3.77 5.98
N GLU A 176 21.22 -2.72 5.74
CA GLU A 176 22.69 -2.70 5.90
C GLU A 176 23.12 -2.70 7.35
N VAL A 177 22.20 -2.44 8.29
CA VAL A 177 22.40 -2.75 9.71
C VAL A 177 22.34 -4.27 9.89
N GLY A 178 23.35 -4.99 9.38
CA GLY A 178 23.51 -6.44 9.56
C GLY A 178 23.52 -6.84 11.03
N GLU A 179 23.95 -5.94 11.92
CA GLU A 179 23.90 -6.09 13.38
C GLU A 179 22.53 -5.78 14.01
N ALA A 180 21.48 -5.48 13.22
CA ALA A 180 20.16 -5.22 13.78
C ALA A 180 19.76 -6.42 14.65
N PRO A 181 19.61 -6.25 15.97
CA PRO A 181 19.48 -7.38 16.88
C PRO A 181 18.09 -8.03 16.80
N VAL A 182 17.20 -7.47 15.97
CA VAL A 182 15.79 -7.83 15.90
C VAL A 182 15.42 -8.43 14.55
N PRO A 183 14.51 -9.43 14.52
CA PRO A 183 13.92 -9.93 13.29
C PRO A 183 13.14 -8.83 12.57
N PHE A 184 13.06 -8.92 11.25
CA PHE A 184 12.23 -8.02 10.44
C PHE A 184 11.62 -8.70 9.23
N LEU A 185 10.45 -8.22 8.82
CA LEU A 185 9.83 -8.49 7.54
C LEU A 185 9.63 -7.16 6.83
N VAL A 186 10.34 -6.95 5.73
CA VAL A 186 10.30 -5.69 4.98
C VAL A 186 10.06 -5.94 3.49
N GLY A 187 9.37 -5.03 2.82
CA GLY A 187 9.21 -5.06 1.37
C GLY A 187 10.02 -3.96 0.70
N ILE A 188 10.85 -4.32 -0.28
CA ILE A 188 11.73 -3.41 -1.01
C ILE A 188 11.57 -3.57 -2.52
N HIS A 189 11.96 -2.54 -3.25
CA HIS A 189 11.97 -2.61 -4.71
C HIS A 189 13.09 -3.53 -5.20
N SER A 190 12.83 -4.36 -6.22
CA SER A 190 13.80 -5.30 -6.80
C SER A 190 15.06 -4.63 -7.36
N ARG A 191 15.02 -3.31 -7.61
CA ARG A 191 16.19 -2.47 -7.88
C ARG A 191 17.34 -2.68 -6.88
N TYR A 192 17.03 -2.93 -5.60
CA TYR A 192 18.07 -3.22 -4.62
C TYR A 192 18.90 -4.46 -4.99
N LEU A 193 18.25 -5.53 -5.45
CA LEU A 193 18.93 -6.75 -5.89
C LEU A 193 19.77 -6.57 -7.16
N GLN A 194 19.45 -5.55 -7.98
CA GLN A 194 20.16 -5.22 -9.20
C GLN A 194 21.39 -4.34 -8.93
N GLU A 195 21.30 -3.42 -7.98
CA GLU A 195 22.39 -2.49 -7.63
C GLU A 195 23.40 -3.09 -6.64
N THR A 196 22.95 -4.03 -5.80
CA THR A 196 23.78 -4.67 -4.78
C THR A 196 24.21 -6.05 -5.25
N SER A 197 25.52 -6.21 -5.52
CA SER A 197 26.12 -7.51 -5.81
C SER A 197 25.87 -8.49 -4.67
N SER A 198 25.83 -9.80 -4.97
CA SER A 198 25.60 -10.85 -3.99
C SER A 198 26.51 -10.76 -2.77
N GLU A 199 27.78 -10.40 -2.98
CA GLU A 199 28.83 -10.23 -1.96
C GLU A 199 28.59 -9.03 -1.02
N ARG A 200 27.82 -8.03 -1.47
CA ARG A 200 27.54 -6.81 -0.69
C ARG A 200 26.21 -6.87 0.04
N ARG A 201 25.48 -7.99 -0.06
CA ARG A 201 24.20 -8.13 0.62
C ARG A 201 24.45 -8.32 2.13
N PRO A 202 23.65 -7.69 3.00
CA PRO A 202 23.81 -7.80 4.44
C PRO A 202 23.72 -9.26 4.91
N GLN A 203 24.63 -9.64 5.80
CA GLN A 203 24.67 -10.96 6.41
C GLN A 203 23.40 -11.24 7.23
N GLY A 204 22.94 -12.50 7.17
CA GLY A 204 21.76 -12.95 7.90
C GLY A 204 20.42 -12.41 7.39
N VAL A 205 20.42 -11.62 6.31
CA VAL A 205 19.19 -11.18 5.62
C VAL A 205 18.87 -12.12 4.46
N VAL A 206 17.64 -12.60 4.43
CA VAL A 206 17.11 -13.46 3.36
C VAL A 206 16.24 -12.63 2.44
N PHE A 207 16.56 -12.65 1.15
CA PHE A 207 15.83 -11.92 0.12
C PHE A 207 14.89 -12.86 -0.61
N VAL A 208 13.60 -12.56 -0.61
CA VAL A 208 12.57 -13.34 -1.32
C VAL A 208 12.10 -12.52 -2.51
N ASP A 209 12.50 -12.93 -3.71
CA ASP A 209 12.14 -12.28 -4.96
C ASP A 209 10.81 -12.80 -5.50
N LEU A 210 9.79 -11.94 -5.40
CA LEU A 210 8.42 -12.22 -5.82
C LEU A 210 8.22 -12.14 -7.35
N ASP A 211 9.17 -11.54 -8.08
CA ASP A 211 9.09 -11.43 -9.53
C ASP A 211 9.64 -12.69 -10.22
N ASN A 212 10.62 -13.35 -9.59
CA ASN A 212 11.36 -14.47 -10.16
C ASN A 212 11.17 -15.80 -9.40
N ASP A 213 10.29 -15.85 -8.40
CA ASP A 213 10.07 -17.03 -7.55
C ASP A 213 11.40 -17.61 -7.03
N SER A 214 12.20 -16.76 -6.37
CA SER A 214 13.56 -17.10 -5.96
C SER A 214 13.86 -16.61 -4.55
N ILE A 215 14.70 -17.33 -3.81
CA ILE A 215 15.14 -16.96 -2.46
C ILE A 215 16.68 -16.90 -2.45
N TYR A 216 17.23 -15.78 -1.99
CA TYR A 216 18.67 -15.54 -1.90
C TYR A 216 19.08 -15.35 -0.44
N LEU A 217 20.20 -15.94 -0.05
CA LEU A 217 20.84 -15.70 1.24
C LEU A 217 21.89 -14.58 1.10
N GLY A 218 21.95 -13.67 2.06
CA GLY A 218 23.17 -12.88 2.29
C GLY A 218 24.25 -13.80 2.85
N LEU A 219 25.36 -13.97 2.12
CA LEU A 219 26.39 -14.96 2.44
C LEU A 219 27.25 -14.55 3.64
N ASP A 220 27.67 -15.55 4.41
CA ASP A 220 28.91 -15.52 5.19
C ASP A 220 30.07 -15.81 4.21
N GLU A 221 30.97 -14.84 3.99
CA GLU A 221 32.32 -15.18 3.58
C GLU A 221 33.04 -15.68 4.83
N ASP A 222 32.94 -16.99 5.10
CA ASP A 222 33.93 -17.83 5.81
C ASP A 222 33.32 -19.18 6.24
N MET A 223 33.28 -20.15 5.30
CA MET A 223 33.40 -21.58 5.59
C MET A 223 34.29 -22.25 4.54
#